data_AF-A0A372UHC5-F1
#
_entry.id   AF-A0A372UHC5-F1
#
_cell.length_a   1.000
_cell.length_b   1.000
_cell.length_c   1.000
_cell.angle_alpha   90.00
_cell.angle_beta   90.00
_cell.angle_gamma   90.00
#
_symmetry.space_group_name_H-M   'P 1'
#
loop_
_entity.id
_entity.type
_entity.pdbx_description
1 polymer ?
#
loop_
_entity_poly.entity_id
_entity_poly.type
_entity_poly.pdbx_seq_one_letter_code
_entity_poly.pdbx_strand_id
1 'polypeptide(L)'
;MNKEKQNIILGNEYDWWYGYGIKKPIITDISPKTNSHILICGLSGSGKSFSVLRCLRELIQAGSLQDEYYFGDFKQDDTFAFLRKCSRYYPYKRVLDALNIVYEKMHRRQSGEDKSRYGVTLIIDEYVAFILALQSEDKKKATEAMSKISELLMVGRSLSVRAVLALQRGDAKVFENGARINFGIILVLGSALKSSYEMVMPKEFIEEIGERKFKAGEGILLLQGSELHFIKIPIVRNIEEMQRLCIQALS
;
A
#
# COMPACT_ATOMS: atom_id res chain seq x y z
N MET A 1 -28.30 0.40 -9.43
CA MET A 1 -26.95 -0.12 -9.73
C MET A 1 -26.41 -0.80 -8.49
N ASN A 2 -26.38 -2.14 -8.47
CA ASN A 2 -25.65 -2.89 -7.46
C ASN A 2 -24.18 -2.44 -7.56
N LYS A 3 -23.70 -1.65 -6.59
CA LYS A 3 -22.26 -1.49 -6.40
C LYS A 3 -21.76 -2.87 -6.01
N GLU A 4 -21.18 -3.60 -6.95
CA GLU A 4 -20.38 -4.79 -6.66
C GLU A 4 -19.48 -4.47 -5.48
N LYS A 5 -19.44 -5.35 -4.48
CA LYS A 5 -18.57 -5.17 -3.31
C LYS A 5 -17.15 -5.05 -3.85
N GLN A 6 -16.53 -3.89 -3.68
CA GLN A 6 -15.14 -3.65 -4.08
C GLN A 6 -14.24 -4.33 -3.06
N ASN A 7 -14.24 -5.65 -3.06
CA ASN A 7 -13.49 -6.46 -2.11
C ASN A 7 -12.18 -6.90 -2.74
N ILE A 8 -11.08 -6.78 -2.00
CA ILE A 8 -9.78 -7.33 -2.39
C ILE A 8 -9.39 -8.50 -1.49
N ILE A 9 -8.66 -9.47 -2.05
CA ILE A 9 -8.09 -10.57 -1.28
C ILE A 9 -6.67 -10.19 -0.88
N LEU A 10 -6.43 -9.96 0.41
CA LEU A 10 -5.11 -9.57 0.92
C LEU A 10 -4.14 -10.75 1.02
N GLY A 11 -4.66 -11.93 1.31
CA GLY A 11 -3.91 -13.18 1.38
C GLY A 11 -4.77 -14.30 1.96
N ASN A 12 -4.14 -15.29 2.58
CA ASN A 12 -4.83 -16.37 3.28
C ASN A 12 -4.47 -16.38 4.76
N GLU A 13 -5.41 -16.87 5.58
CA GLU A 13 -5.18 -17.15 6.99
C GLU A 13 -4.03 -18.16 7.15
N TYR A 14 -2.97 -17.72 7.83
CA TYR A 14 -1.73 -18.47 8.01
C TYR A 14 -1.96 -19.79 8.75
N ASP A 15 -2.69 -19.74 9.87
CA ASP A 15 -2.92 -20.93 10.71
C ASP A 15 -3.83 -21.95 10.00
N TRP A 16 -4.76 -21.48 9.16
CA TRP A 16 -5.60 -22.34 8.33
C TRP A 16 -4.80 -23.04 7.24
N TRP A 17 -3.88 -22.31 6.62
CA TRP A 17 -2.99 -22.86 5.60
C TRP A 17 -2.10 -23.96 6.17
N TYR A 18 -1.44 -23.71 7.30
CA TYR A 18 -0.46 -24.64 7.87
C TYR A 18 -1.10 -25.76 8.70
N GLY A 19 -2.17 -25.47 9.45
CA GLY A 19 -2.84 -26.45 10.30
C GLY A 19 -3.77 -27.40 9.54
N TYR A 20 -4.37 -26.93 8.44
CA TYR A 20 -5.45 -27.66 7.76
C TYR A 20 -5.29 -27.76 6.24
N GLY A 21 -4.27 -27.11 5.65
CA GLY A 21 -4.12 -27.05 4.18
C GLY A 21 -5.20 -26.21 3.48
N ILE A 22 -5.98 -25.42 4.24
CA ILE A 22 -7.12 -24.67 3.73
C ILE A 22 -6.69 -23.25 3.37
N LYS A 23 -7.02 -22.84 2.14
CA LYS A 23 -6.78 -21.48 1.63
C LYS A 23 -7.94 -20.56 2.00
N LYS A 24 -8.08 -20.24 3.29
CA LYS A 24 -9.12 -19.34 3.78
C LYS A 24 -8.73 -17.89 3.48
N PRO A 25 -9.42 -17.18 2.59
CA PRO A 25 -9.01 -15.84 2.17
C PRO A 25 -9.29 -14.79 3.27
N ILE A 26 -8.37 -13.83 3.42
CA ILE A 26 -8.60 -12.60 4.18
C ILE A 26 -9.02 -11.51 3.20
N ILE A 27 -10.20 -10.94 3.40
CA ILE A 27 -10.87 -10.03 2.45
C ILE A 27 -11.13 -8.71 3.14
N THR A 28 -10.95 -7.60 2.41
CA THR A 28 -11.34 -6.28 2.90
C THR A 28 -12.08 -5.49 1.80
N ASP A 29 -13.05 -4.67 2.21
CA ASP A 29 -13.72 -3.71 1.33
C ASP A 29 -12.78 -2.53 1.11
N ILE A 30 -12.66 -2.09 -0.14
CA ILE A 30 -11.91 -0.90 -0.53
C ILE A 30 -12.81 0.26 -0.95
N SER A 31 -14.13 0.15 -0.80
CA SER A 31 -15.03 1.26 -1.09
C SER A 31 -14.77 2.46 -0.17
N PRO A 32 -15.24 3.67 -0.51
CA PRO A 32 -15.12 4.84 0.35
C PRO A 32 -15.71 4.66 1.76
N LYS A 33 -16.51 3.60 1.99
CA LYS A 33 -17.09 3.27 3.29
C LYS A 33 -16.09 2.64 4.25
N THR A 34 -14.90 2.25 3.84
CA THR A 34 -13.86 1.65 4.69
C THR A 34 -12.53 2.37 4.52
N ASN A 35 -11.68 2.33 5.54
CA ASN A 35 -10.33 2.88 5.39
C ASN A 35 -9.50 1.91 4.55
N SER A 36 -9.18 2.33 3.33
CA SER A 36 -8.46 1.51 2.35
C SER A 36 -7.04 2.01 2.07
N HIS A 37 -6.49 2.92 2.89
CA HIS A 37 -5.07 3.24 2.84
C HIS A 37 -4.25 2.03 3.32
N ILE A 38 -3.21 1.68 2.57
CA ILE A 38 -2.42 0.46 2.77
C ILE A 38 -0.98 0.80 3.09
N LEU A 39 -0.46 0.24 4.18
CA LEU A 39 0.95 0.24 4.54
C LEU A 39 1.52 -1.16 4.37
N ILE A 40 2.59 -1.31 3.59
CA ILE A 40 3.30 -2.58 3.41
C ILE A 40 4.73 -2.43 3.94
N CYS A 41 5.03 -3.07 5.06
CA CYS A 41 6.33 -3.07 5.68
C CYS A 41 7.03 -4.44 5.50
N GLY A 42 8.33 -4.43 5.21
CA GLY A 42 9.11 -5.66 5.18
C GLY A 42 10.57 -5.43 4.78
N LEU A 43 11.48 -6.16 5.42
CA LEU A 43 12.91 -6.11 5.10
C LEU A 43 13.19 -6.72 3.71
N SER A 44 14.41 -6.50 3.19
CA SER A 44 14.84 -7.17 1.95
C SER A 44 14.67 -8.69 2.05
N GLY A 45 14.17 -9.31 0.98
CA GLY A 45 13.85 -10.75 0.94
C GLY A 45 12.53 -11.17 1.59
N SER A 46 11.81 -10.28 2.27
CA SER A 46 10.50 -10.61 2.90
C SER A 46 9.36 -10.90 1.91
N GLY A 47 9.52 -10.56 0.62
CA GLY A 47 8.44 -10.61 -0.37
C GLY A 47 7.66 -9.30 -0.51
N LYS A 48 8.12 -8.18 0.08
CA LYS A 48 7.51 -6.85 -0.03
C LYS A 48 7.17 -6.45 -1.46
N SER A 49 8.14 -6.44 -2.38
CA SER A 49 7.92 -5.95 -3.75
C SER A 49 6.92 -6.81 -4.54
N PHE A 50 6.93 -8.13 -4.32
CA PHE A 50 5.91 -9.02 -4.86
C PHE A 50 4.51 -8.70 -4.30
N SER A 51 4.42 -8.45 -2.99
CA SER A 51 3.15 -8.07 -2.34
C SER A 51 2.64 -6.71 -2.83
N VAL A 52 3.50 -5.76 -3.17
CA VAL A 52 3.12 -4.50 -3.82
C VAL A 52 2.48 -4.76 -5.19
N LEU A 53 3.11 -5.57 -6.04
CA LEU A 53 2.54 -5.95 -7.35
C LEU A 53 1.20 -6.67 -7.21
N ARG A 54 1.12 -7.62 -6.27
CA ARG A 54 -0.12 -8.33 -6.00
C ARG A 54 -1.20 -7.38 -5.49
N CYS A 55 -0.87 -6.47 -4.58
CA CYS A 55 -1.80 -5.45 -4.10
C CYS A 55 -2.35 -4.61 -5.26
N LEU A 56 -1.49 -4.12 -6.15
CA LEU A 56 -1.91 -3.39 -7.35
C LEU A 56 -2.87 -4.23 -8.21
N ARG A 57 -2.55 -5.50 -8.48
CA ARG A 57 -3.42 -6.42 -9.21
C ARG A 57 -4.80 -6.54 -8.57
N GLU A 58 -4.87 -6.81 -7.27
CA GLU A 58 -6.16 -6.98 -6.57
C GLU A 58 -6.98 -5.67 -6.59
N LEU A 59 -6.32 -4.52 -6.45
CA LEU A 59 -6.97 -3.21 -6.56
C LEU A 59 -7.51 -2.94 -7.98
N ILE A 60 -6.81 -3.37 -9.03
CA ILE A 60 -7.27 -3.27 -10.43
C ILE A 60 -8.49 -4.16 -10.63
N GLN A 61 -8.45 -5.40 -10.13
CA GLN A 61 -9.53 -6.36 -10.32
C GLN A 61 -10.82 -5.98 -9.56
N ALA A 62 -10.70 -5.32 -8.40
CA ALA A 62 -11.83 -4.83 -7.63
C ALA A 62 -12.30 -3.41 -8.06
N GLY A 63 -11.47 -2.70 -8.81
CA GLY A 63 -11.71 -1.34 -9.26
C GLY A 63 -12.61 -1.25 -10.49
N SER A 64 -12.93 -0.02 -10.89
CA SER A 64 -13.64 0.25 -12.14
C SER A 64 -12.66 0.51 -13.29
N LEU A 65 -13.11 0.39 -14.54
CA LEU A 65 -12.31 0.74 -15.73
C LEU A 65 -11.88 2.23 -15.76
N GLN A 66 -12.53 3.10 -14.99
CA GLN A 66 -12.18 4.52 -14.87
C GLN A 66 -11.17 4.78 -13.75
N ASP A 67 -10.88 3.78 -12.91
CA ASP A 67 -9.96 3.96 -11.80
C ASP A 67 -8.53 4.21 -12.33
N GLU A 68 -7.82 5.10 -11.65
CA GLU A 68 -6.48 5.51 -12.02
C GLU A 68 -5.47 5.07 -10.97
N TYR A 69 -4.32 4.60 -11.45
CA TYR A 69 -3.22 4.14 -10.61
C TYR A 69 -1.96 4.92 -10.98
N TYR A 70 -1.24 5.41 -9.98
CA TYR A 70 0.01 6.16 -10.14
C TYR A 70 1.10 5.43 -9.36
N PHE A 71 2.10 4.90 -10.07
CA PHE A 71 3.11 4.03 -9.48
C PHE A 71 4.46 4.74 -9.37
N GLY A 72 4.83 5.11 -8.15
CA GLY A 72 6.13 5.64 -7.78
C GLY A 72 7.10 4.50 -7.42
N ASP A 73 8.15 4.31 -8.22
CA ASP A 73 9.22 3.35 -7.95
C ASP A 73 10.51 4.10 -7.61
N PHE A 74 10.76 4.35 -6.32
CA PHE A 74 11.96 5.08 -5.93
C PHE A 74 13.24 4.23 -6.09
N LYS A 75 13.13 2.91 -5.93
CA LYS A 75 14.27 1.98 -5.97
C LYS A 75 14.83 1.80 -7.39
N GLN A 76 13.94 1.80 -8.39
CA GLN A 76 14.24 1.55 -9.81
C GLN A 76 15.01 0.25 -10.11
N ASP A 77 14.95 -0.76 -9.24
CA ASP A 77 15.54 -2.06 -9.59
C ASP A 77 14.72 -2.76 -10.68
N ASP A 78 15.17 -3.95 -11.10
CA ASP A 78 14.52 -4.65 -12.20
C ASP A 78 13.17 -5.30 -11.84
N THR A 79 12.75 -5.24 -10.57
CA THR A 79 11.48 -5.81 -10.10
C THR A 79 10.28 -5.23 -10.84
N PHE A 80 10.34 -3.93 -11.16
CA PHE A 80 9.26 -3.19 -11.83
C PHE A 80 9.63 -2.77 -13.27
N ALA A 81 10.70 -3.33 -13.85
CA ALA A 81 11.20 -2.92 -15.16
C ALA A 81 10.15 -2.96 -16.28
N PHE A 82 9.22 -3.92 -16.21
CA PHE A 82 8.12 -4.07 -17.17
C PHE A 82 7.12 -2.89 -17.18
N LEU A 83 7.12 -2.06 -16.13
CA LEU A 83 6.26 -0.87 -16.01
C LEU A 83 6.92 0.40 -16.55
N ARG A 84 8.22 0.40 -16.87
CA ARG A 84 9.00 1.61 -17.22
C ARG A 84 8.47 2.38 -18.43
N LYS A 85 7.68 1.74 -19.32
CA LYS A 85 7.05 2.37 -20.49
C LYS A 85 5.63 2.90 -20.25
N CYS A 86 5.05 2.64 -19.07
CA CYS A 86 3.70 3.06 -18.74
C CYS A 86 3.66 4.56 -18.43
N SER A 87 2.62 5.26 -18.88
CA SER A 87 2.50 6.72 -18.74
C SER A 87 2.41 7.16 -17.27
N ARG A 88 1.79 6.34 -16.43
CA ARG A 88 1.60 6.56 -14.98
C ARG A 88 2.59 5.81 -14.10
N TYR A 89 3.74 5.43 -14.66
CA TYR A 89 4.89 4.94 -13.89
C TYR A 89 5.94 6.05 -13.72
N TYR A 90 6.38 6.25 -12.49
CA TYR A 90 7.18 7.38 -12.04
C TYR A 90 8.42 6.89 -11.31
N PRO A 91 9.59 6.87 -11.97
CA PRO A 91 10.76 6.24 -11.39
C PRO A 91 11.65 7.26 -10.65
N TYR A 92 12.30 6.83 -9.56
CA TYR A 92 13.21 7.63 -8.72
C TYR A 92 12.63 8.98 -8.29
N LYS A 93 13.29 10.11 -8.60
CA LYS A 93 12.85 11.45 -8.19
C LYS A 93 11.47 11.84 -8.74
N ARG A 94 11.03 11.22 -9.84
CA ARG A 94 9.69 11.46 -10.40
C ARG A 94 8.55 10.95 -9.52
N VAL A 95 8.84 10.19 -8.47
CA VAL A 95 7.84 9.82 -7.44
C VAL A 95 7.13 11.07 -6.88
N LEU A 96 7.83 12.20 -6.77
CA LEU A 96 7.23 13.46 -6.34
C LEU A 96 6.14 13.95 -7.31
N ASP A 97 6.31 13.73 -8.62
CA ASP A 97 5.31 14.12 -9.63
C ASP A 97 4.03 13.30 -9.45
N ALA A 98 4.15 11.99 -9.21
CA ALA A 98 3.02 11.12 -8.92
C ALA A 98 2.22 11.60 -7.70
N LEU A 99 2.93 11.93 -6.62
CA LEU A 99 2.33 12.50 -5.40
C LEU A 99 1.61 13.82 -5.71
N ASN A 100 2.25 14.73 -6.45
CA ASN A 100 1.67 16.02 -6.80
C ASN A 100 0.39 15.87 -7.64
N ILE A 101 0.39 14.98 -8.63
CA ILE A 101 -0.77 14.73 -9.49
C ILE A 101 -1.94 14.16 -8.68
N VAL A 102 -1.69 13.16 -7.83
CA VAL A 102 -2.75 12.56 -7.01
C VAL A 102 -3.27 13.54 -5.97
N TYR A 103 -2.39 14.31 -5.34
CA TYR A 103 -2.77 15.34 -4.37
C TYR A 103 -3.65 16.42 -5.01
N GLU A 104 -3.29 16.91 -6.20
CA GLU A 104 -4.09 17.89 -6.93
C GLU A 104 -5.48 17.34 -7.27
N LYS A 105 -5.57 16.10 -7.76
CA LYS A 105 -6.87 15.43 -8.02
C LYS A 105 -7.72 15.34 -6.75
N MET A 106 -7.11 14.98 -5.62
CA MET A 106 -7.80 14.95 -4.33
C MET A 106 -8.32 16.33 -3.95
N HIS A 107 -7.47 17.36 -4.03
CA HIS A 107 -7.81 18.73 -3.64
C HIS A 107 -8.95 19.30 -4.51
N ARG A 108 -8.93 19.07 -5.83
CA ARG A 108 -10.03 19.49 -6.73
C ARG A 108 -11.35 18.79 -6.43
N ARG A 109 -11.31 17.53 -5.96
CA ARG A 109 -12.51 16.83 -5.48
C ARG A 109 -13.01 17.41 -4.16
N GLN A 110 -12.10 17.77 -3.26
CA GLN A 110 -12.41 18.37 -1.96
C GLN A 110 -13.04 19.76 -2.09
N SER A 111 -12.55 20.59 -3.03
CA SER A 111 -13.10 21.90 -3.33
C SER A 111 -14.44 21.85 -4.08
N GLY A 112 -14.80 20.69 -4.62
CA GLY A 112 -16.02 20.48 -5.42
C GLY A 112 -15.87 20.85 -6.90
N GLU A 113 -14.68 21.26 -7.34
CA GLU A 113 -14.36 21.51 -8.75
C GLU A 113 -14.46 20.22 -9.58
N ASP A 114 -13.97 19.10 -9.03
CA ASP A 114 -14.11 17.77 -9.61
C ASP A 114 -15.18 16.94 -8.87
N LYS A 115 -16.24 16.56 -9.60
CA LYS A 115 -17.34 15.73 -9.08
C LYS A 115 -17.13 14.24 -9.35
N SER A 116 -16.01 13.84 -9.95
CA SER A 116 -15.68 12.45 -10.23
C SER A 116 -15.56 11.63 -8.95
N ARG A 117 -15.86 10.33 -9.05
CA ARG A 117 -15.88 9.37 -7.93
C ARG A 117 -15.21 8.04 -8.26
N TYR A 118 -14.51 7.96 -9.40
CA TYR A 118 -13.64 6.81 -9.71
C TYR A 118 -12.44 6.79 -8.75
N GLY A 119 -11.90 5.61 -8.50
CA GLY A 119 -10.77 5.43 -7.60
C GLY A 119 -9.50 6.07 -8.14
N VAL A 120 -8.75 6.80 -7.31
CA VAL A 120 -7.40 7.26 -7.62
C VAL A 120 -6.45 6.68 -6.58
N THR A 121 -5.51 5.85 -7.00
CA THR A 121 -4.56 5.20 -6.10
C THR A 121 -3.14 5.67 -6.38
N LEU A 122 -2.49 6.24 -5.36
CA LEU A 122 -1.05 6.45 -5.32
C LEU A 122 -0.37 5.22 -4.72
N ILE A 123 0.59 4.64 -5.44
CA ILE A 123 1.44 3.56 -4.95
C ILE A 123 2.86 4.08 -4.90
N ILE A 124 3.55 3.94 -3.78
CA ILE A 124 4.98 4.30 -3.66
C ILE A 124 5.73 3.11 -3.09
N ASP A 125 6.66 2.53 -3.86
CA ASP A 125 7.69 1.64 -3.32
C ASP A 125 8.89 2.44 -2.81
N GLU A 126 9.38 2.01 -1.64
CA GLU A 126 10.44 2.67 -0.87
C GLU A 126 10.13 4.12 -0.46
N TYR A 127 8.95 4.33 0.15
CA TYR A 127 8.50 5.64 0.62
C TYR A 127 9.52 6.35 1.55
N VAL A 128 10.11 5.62 2.49
CA VAL A 128 11.10 6.19 3.43
C VAL A 128 12.32 6.71 2.69
N ALA A 129 12.85 5.94 1.74
CA ALA A 129 14.03 6.34 0.97
C ALA A 129 13.72 7.56 0.11
N PHE A 130 12.52 7.63 -0.48
CA PHE A 130 12.03 8.80 -1.19
C PHE A 130 12.04 10.07 -0.31
N ILE A 131 11.47 10.01 0.90
CA ILE A 131 11.45 11.15 1.83
C ILE A 131 12.86 11.54 2.28
N LEU A 132 13.71 10.57 2.64
CA LEU A 132 15.09 10.85 3.07
C LEU A 132 15.93 11.50 1.96
N ALA A 133 15.73 11.07 0.71
CA ALA A 133 16.38 11.67 -0.44
C ALA A 133 15.92 13.12 -0.65
N LEU A 134 14.61 13.39 -0.53
CA LEU A 134 14.09 14.76 -0.54
C LEU A 134 14.67 15.58 0.61
N GLN A 135 14.76 15.06 1.83
CA GLN A 135 15.31 15.80 2.98
C GLN A 135 16.77 16.20 2.78
N SER A 136 17.54 15.34 2.12
CA SER A 136 18.95 15.57 1.82
C SER A 136 19.13 16.63 0.74
N GLU A 137 18.21 16.71 -0.22
CA GLU A 137 18.24 17.68 -1.32
C GLU A 137 17.62 19.03 -0.92
N ASP A 138 16.43 19.00 -0.32
CA ASP A 138 15.63 20.15 0.06
C ASP A 138 14.64 19.78 1.17
N LYS A 139 14.97 20.19 2.40
CA LYS A 139 14.14 19.94 3.60
C LYS A 139 12.71 20.46 3.45
N LYS A 140 12.51 21.59 2.76
CA LYS A 140 11.19 22.18 2.59
C LYS A 140 10.33 21.30 1.68
N LYS A 141 10.89 20.80 0.56
CA LYS A 141 10.19 19.85 -0.32
C LYS A 141 9.83 18.55 0.39
N ALA A 142 10.72 18.06 1.27
CA ALA A 142 10.41 16.87 2.05
C ALA A 142 9.24 17.07 3.02
N THR A 143 9.23 18.19 3.75
CA THR A 143 8.10 18.57 4.61
C THR A 143 6.82 18.71 3.81
N GLU A 144 6.84 19.41 2.66
CA GLU A 144 5.68 19.52 1.78
C GLU A 144 5.17 18.15 1.28
N ALA A 145 6.08 17.24 0.91
CA ALA A 145 5.71 15.89 0.49
C ALA A 145 5.08 15.08 1.64
N MET A 146 5.65 15.14 2.85
CA MET A 146 5.09 14.48 4.02
C MET A 146 3.71 15.05 4.40
N SER A 147 3.55 16.38 4.37
CA SER A 147 2.26 17.04 4.61
C SER A 147 1.19 16.58 3.61
N LYS A 148 1.52 16.50 2.31
CA LYS A 148 0.60 16.00 1.27
C LYS A 148 0.18 14.55 1.51
N ILE A 149 1.11 13.69 1.90
CA ILE A 149 0.80 12.29 2.25
C ILE A 149 -0.09 12.25 3.49
N SER A 150 0.22 13.02 4.53
CA SER A 150 -0.59 13.07 5.75
C SER A 150 -2.03 13.49 5.47
N GLU A 151 -2.23 14.54 4.66
CA GLU A 151 -3.57 14.97 4.25
C GLU A 151 -4.29 13.91 3.42
N LEU A 152 -3.61 13.28 2.46
CA LEU A 152 -4.16 12.18 1.67
C LEU A 152 -4.67 11.04 2.56
N LEU A 153 -3.90 10.65 3.58
CA LEU A 153 -4.31 9.63 4.53
C LEU A 153 -5.50 10.07 5.41
N MET A 154 -5.61 11.36 5.71
CA MET A 154 -6.67 11.90 6.57
C MET A 154 -8.01 12.05 5.86
N VAL A 155 -8.02 12.60 4.63
CA VAL A 155 -9.27 12.97 3.92
C VAL A 155 -9.51 12.19 2.63
N GLY A 156 -8.50 11.49 2.10
CA GLY A 156 -8.58 10.85 0.79
C GLY A 156 -9.68 9.80 0.66
N ARG A 157 -9.99 9.07 1.75
CA ARG A 157 -11.03 8.03 1.80
C ARG A 157 -12.38 8.52 1.25
N SER A 158 -12.89 9.65 1.75
CA SER A 158 -14.21 10.16 1.34
C SER A 158 -14.23 10.65 -0.12
N LEU A 159 -13.05 10.92 -0.67
CA LEU A 159 -12.83 11.42 -2.03
C LEU A 159 -12.46 10.30 -3.02
N SER A 160 -12.53 9.04 -2.59
CA SER A 160 -12.10 7.86 -3.38
C SER A 160 -10.62 7.95 -3.82
N VAL A 161 -9.78 8.53 -2.96
CA VAL A 161 -8.33 8.63 -3.14
C VAL A 161 -7.63 7.74 -2.12
N ARG A 162 -6.70 6.91 -2.58
CA ARG A 162 -6.01 5.89 -1.78
C ARG A 162 -4.51 6.06 -1.88
N ALA A 163 -3.81 5.71 -0.80
CA ALA A 163 -2.36 5.55 -0.79
C ALA A 163 -2.00 4.11 -0.43
N VAL A 164 -1.03 3.56 -1.16
CA VAL A 164 -0.34 2.30 -0.88
C VAL A 164 1.14 2.63 -0.72
N LEU A 165 1.62 2.64 0.52
CA LEU A 165 3.02 2.96 0.80
C LEU A 165 3.77 1.69 1.21
N ALA A 166 4.85 1.38 0.50
CA ALA A 166 5.73 0.28 0.84
C ALA A 166 7.07 0.79 1.38
N LEU A 167 7.52 0.20 2.48
CA LEU A 167 8.72 0.63 3.19
C LEU A 167 9.41 -0.53 3.89
N GLN A 168 10.71 -0.39 4.17
CA GLN A 168 11.45 -1.41 4.93
C GLN A 168 11.35 -1.23 6.45
N ARG A 169 11.23 0.02 6.91
CA ARG A 169 11.11 0.40 8.33
C ARG A 169 10.13 1.55 8.47
N GLY A 170 9.07 1.37 9.24
CA GLY A 170 7.99 2.36 9.39
C GLY A 170 8.27 3.41 10.45
N ASP A 171 9.45 4.05 10.39
CA ASP A 171 9.84 5.07 11.37
C ASP A 171 8.79 6.20 11.41
N ALA A 172 8.41 6.64 12.61
CA ALA A 172 7.43 7.72 12.79
C ALA A 172 7.89 9.05 12.15
N LYS A 173 9.21 9.27 12.02
CA LYS A 173 9.78 10.52 11.51
C LYS A 173 9.45 10.82 10.05
N VAL A 174 9.05 9.82 9.26
CA VAL A 174 8.64 10.01 7.85
C VAL A 174 7.14 10.24 7.69
N PHE A 175 6.39 10.36 8.79
CA PHE A 175 4.96 10.64 8.80
C PHE A 175 4.68 11.84 9.70
N GLU A 176 4.20 12.94 9.11
CA GLU A 176 3.85 14.13 9.89
C GLU A 176 2.52 13.97 10.63
N ASN A 177 2.38 14.69 11.74
CA ASN A 177 1.12 14.84 12.49
C ASN A 177 0.47 13.51 12.91
N GLY A 178 1.29 12.47 13.13
CA GLY A 178 0.79 11.15 13.50
C GLY A 178 0.00 10.43 12.41
N ALA A 179 0.08 10.88 11.14
CA ALA A 179 -0.74 10.36 10.04
C ALA A 179 -0.59 8.85 9.78
N ARG A 180 0.46 8.21 10.32
CA ARG A 180 0.61 6.75 10.33
C ARG A 180 -0.60 6.02 10.93
N ILE A 181 -1.34 6.61 11.86
CA ILE A 181 -2.54 5.96 12.43
C ILE A 181 -3.70 5.86 11.44
N ASN A 182 -3.64 6.61 10.33
CA ASN A 182 -4.70 6.65 9.32
C ASN A 182 -4.58 5.55 8.26
N PHE A 183 -3.67 4.58 8.42
CA PHE A 183 -3.68 3.37 7.60
C PHE A 183 -4.75 2.40 8.10
N GLY A 184 -5.70 2.06 7.24
CA GLY A 184 -6.72 1.07 7.53
C GLY A 184 -6.23 -0.37 7.34
N ILE A 185 -5.15 -0.57 6.58
CA ILE A 185 -4.61 -1.89 6.26
C ILE A 185 -3.10 -1.82 6.47
N ILE A 186 -2.58 -2.55 7.46
CA ILE A 186 -1.15 -2.57 7.77
C ILE A 186 -0.65 -4.01 7.64
N LEU A 187 0.21 -4.24 6.63
CA LEU A 187 0.83 -5.52 6.35
C LEU A 187 2.31 -5.47 6.72
N VAL A 188 2.78 -6.37 7.59
CA VAL A 188 4.19 -6.50 7.97
C VAL A 188 4.68 -7.89 7.60
N LEU A 189 5.64 -7.99 6.67
CA LEU A 189 6.14 -9.24 6.11
C LEU A 189 7.53 -9.61 6.62
N GLY A 190 7.73 -10.90 6.89
CA GLY A 190 9.05 -11.53 7.07
C GLY A 190 9.90 -10.95 8.20
N SER A 191 9.31 -10.20 9.15
CA SER A 191 10.07 -9.67 10.28
C SER A 191 10.25 -10.75 11.36
N ALA A 192 11.49 -10.97 11.77
CA ALA A 192 11.79 -11.75 12.98
C ALA A 192 11.96 -10.86 14.22
N LEU A 193 11.95 -9.53 14.06
CA LEU A 193 12.28 -8.58 15.12
C LEU A 193 11.02 -7.88 15.61
N LYS A 194 10.78 -7.98 16.93
CA LYS A 194 9.68 -7.31 17.65
C LYS A 194 9.59 -5.81 17.31
N SER A 195 10.73 -5.14 17.26
CA SER A 195 10.84 -3.71 16.97
C SER A 195 10.25 -3.31 15.60
N SER A 196 10.25 -4.20 14.61
CA SER A 196 9.64 -3.89 13.30
C SER A 196 8.12 -3.81 13.36
N TYR A 197 7.51 -4.54 14.30
CA TYR A 197 6.07 -4.51 14.54
C TYR A 197 5.68 -3.30 15.38
N GLU A 198 6.44 -3.02 16.44
CA GLU A 198 6.22 -1.86 17.33
C GLU A 198 6.27 -0.51 16.59
N MET A 199 6.96 -0.44 15.45
CA MET A 199 7.00 0.75 14.60
C MET A 199 5.67 1.05 13.92
N VAL A 200 4.80 0.07 13.70
CA VAL A 200 3.60 0.25 12.86
C VAL A 200 2.33 -0.30 13.47
N MET A 201 2.41 -1.09 14.55
CA MET A 201 1.26 -1.67 15.24
C MET A 201 1.07 -1.08 16.64
N PRO A 202 -0.18 -1.01 17.14
CA PRO A 202 -0.48 -0.75 18.54
C PRO A 202 0.20 -1.78 19.45
N LYS A 203 0.58 -1.35 20.66
CA LYS A 203 1.37 -2.19 21.59
C LYS A 203 0.59 -3.42 22.05
N GLU A 204 -0.73 -3.30 22.18
CA GLU A 204 -1.61 -4.41 22.59
C GLU A 204 -1.49 -5.63 21.68
N PHE A 205 -1.31 -5.45 20.37
CA PHE A 205 -1.20 -6.55 19.42
C PHE A 205 0.18 -7.20 19.38
N ILE A 206 1.20 -6.57 19.96
CA ILE A 206 2.58 -7.07 19.89
C ILE A 206 2.74 -8.36 20.71
N GLU A 207 2.02 -8.47 21.83
CA GLU A 207 2.04 -9.68 22.66
C GLU A 207 1.38 -10.86 21.95
N GLU A 208 0.32 -10.62 21.17
CA GLU A 208 -0.39 -11.65 20.40
C GLU A 208 0.48 -12.31 19.32
N ILE A 209 1.53 -11.62 18.85
CA ILE A 209 2.50 -12.15 17.88
C ILE A 209 3.27 -13.35 18.47
N GLY A 210 3.56 -13.30 19.77
CA GLY A 210 4.39 -14.27 20.47
C GLY A 210 5.76 -14.47 19.81
N GLU A 211 6.22 -15.72 19.77
CA GLU A 211 7.53 -16.11 19.20
C GLU A 211 7.44 -16.55 17.72
N ARG A 212 6.35 -16.21 17.03
CA ARG A 212 6.12 -16.63 15.64
C ARG A 212 7.24 -16.11 14.72
N LYS A 213 7.70 -16.98 13.82
CA LYS A 213 8.70 -16.65 12.80
C LYS A 213 8.10 -16.81 11.41
N PHE A 214 8.00 -15.71 10.69
CA PHE A 214 7.42 -15.69 9.34
C PHE A 214 8.50 -15.82 8.27
N LYS A 215 8.22 -16.61 7.23
CA LYS A 215 9.08 -16.71 6.04
C LYS A 215 8.74 -15.59 5.05
N ALA A 216 9.45 -15.56 3.93
CA ALA A 216 9.10 -14.69 2.81
C ALA A 216 7.64 -14.93 2.36
N GLY A 217 6.90 -13.83 2.18
CA GLY A 217 5.47 -13.86 1.84
C GLY A 217 4.57 -14.24 3.01
N GLU A 218 5.07 -14.26 4.24
CA GLU A 218 4.28 -14.48 5.45
C GLU A 218 4.47 -13.32 6.41
N GLY A 219 3.50 -13.11 7.29
CA GLY A 219 3.58 -12.01 8.24
C GLY A 219 2.29 -11.77 8.98
N ILE A 220 2.08 -10.50 9.30
CA ILE A 220 0.95 -10.03 10.10
C ILE A 220 0.20 -8.96 9.31
N LEU A 221 -1.11 -9.02 9.40
CA LEU A 221 -2.02 -8.06 8.81
C LEU A 221 -2.90 -7.49 9.92
N LEU A 222 -2.90 -6.17 10.09
CA LEU A 222 -3.83 -5.45 10.97
C LEU A 222 -4.85 -4.72 10.10
N LEU A 223 -6.12 -5.03 10.29
CA LEU A 223 -7.24 -4.40 9.60
C LEU A 223 -7.98 -3.45 10.52
N GLN A 224 -8.25 -2.25 9.99
CA GLN A 224 -9.02 -1.17 10.60
C GLN A 224 -8.58 -0.81 12.03
N GLY A 225 -7.30 -1.05 12.35
CA GLY A 225 -6.70 -0.77 13.65
C GLY A 225 -7.08 -1.75 14.78
N SER A 226 -7.86 -2.78 14.51
CA SER A 226 -8.39 -3.67 15.58
C SER A 226 -8.43 -5.16 15.26
N GLU A 227 -8.36 -5.56 14.00
CA GLU A 227 -8.48 -6.96 13.59
C GLU A 227 -7.13 -7.50 13.14
N LEU A 228 -6.49 -8.28 14.01
CA LEU A 228 -5.18 -8.89 13.79
C LEU A 228 -5.32 -10.25 13.09
N HIS A 229 -4.60 -10.44 11.99
CA HIS A 229 -4.47 -11.72 11.30
C HIS A 229 -3.01 -12.10 11.11
N PHE A 230 -2.76 -13.40 11.13
CA PHE A 230 -1.53 -13.98 10.58
C PHE A 230 -1.79 -14.34 9.12
N ILE A 231 -0.94 -13.84 8.22
CA ILE A 231 -1.21 -13.87 6.79
C ILE A 231 -0.13 -14.65 6.03
N LYS A 232 -0.57 -15.41 5.03
CA LYS A 232 0.26 -15.97 3.97
C LYS A 232 -0.15 -15.39 2.62
N ILE A 233 0.77 -14.69 1.98
CA ILE A 233 0.62 -14.15 0.63
C ILE A 233 0.68 -15.31 -0.38
N PRO A 234 -0.38 -15.52 -1.19
CA PRO A 234 -0.38 -16.59 -2.17
C PRO A 234 0.55 -16.27 -3.34
N ILE A 235 1.20 -17.32 -3.86
CA ILE A 235 1.98 -17.23 -5.10
C ILE A 235 1.02 -17.01 -6.28
N VAL A 236 1.36 -16.08 -7.16
CA VAL A 236 0.62 -15.82 -8.40
C VAL A 236 1.09 -16.83 -9.44
N ARG A 237 0.18 -17.69 -9.90
CA ARG A 237 0.49 -18.75 -10.87
C ARG A 237 0.82 -18.20 -12.26
N ASN A 238 0.10 -17.17 -12.69
CA ASN A 238 0.29 -16.54 -14.00
C ASN A 238 0.85 -15.13 -13.80
N ILE A 239 2.18 -15.03 -13.77
CA ILE A 239 2.89 -13.77 -13.58
C ILE A 239 2.71 -12.86 -14.79
N GLU A 240 2.71 -13.41 -16.00
CA GLU A 240 2.54 -12.65 -17.24
C GLU A 240 1.19 -11.93 -17.28
N GLU A 241 0.12 -12.61 -16.88
CA GLU A 241 -1.22 -12.02 -16.80
C GLU A 241 -1.29 -10.90 -15.76
N MET A 242 -0.66 -11.09 -14.59
CA MET A 242 -0.55 -10.02 -13.60
C MET A 242 0.20 -8.81 -14.15
N GLN A 243 1.32 -9.03 -14.83
CA GLN A 243 2.10 -7.95 -15.45
C GLN A 243 1.28 -7.23 -16.53
N ARG A 244 0.56 -7.97 -17.39
CA ARG A 244 -0.32 -7.41 -18.42
C ARG A 244 -1.40 -6.51 -17.84
N LEU A 245 -2.07 -6.96 -16.78
CA LEU A 245 -3.08 -6.15 -16.06
C LEU A 245 -2.47 -4.86 -15.50
N CYS A 246 -1.31 -4.95 -14.85
CA CYS A 246 -0.63 -3.77 -14.31
C CYS A 246 -0.19 -2.79 -15.42
N ILE A 247 0.31 -3.29 -16.56
CA ILE A 247 0.66 -2.46 -17.72
C ILE A 247 -0.58 -1.73 -18.25
N GLN A 248 -1.69 -2.44 -18.44
CA GLN A 248 -2.93 -1.84 -18.94
C GLN A 248 -3.47 -0.76 -18.01
N ALA A 249 -3.41 -0.97 -16.69
CA ALA A 249 -3.88 -0.01 -15.70
C ALA A 249 -2.99 1.23 -15.56
N LEU A 250 -1.69 1.12 -15.89
CA LEU A 250 -0.72 2.22 -15.77
C LEU A 250 -0.40 2.90 -17.11
N SER A 251 -0.85 2.34 -18.23
CA SER A 251 -0.77 2.97 -19.56
C SER A 251 -1.74 4.15 -19.66
#